data_AF-A0A7K3L1W0-F1
#
_entry.id   AF-A0A7K3L1W0-F1
#
_cell.length_a   1.000
_cell.length_b   1.000
_cell.length_c   1.000
_cell.angle_alpha   90.00
_cell.angle_beta   90.00
_cell.angle_gamma   90.00
#
_symmetry.space_group_name_H-M   'P 1'
#
loop_
_entity.id
_entity.type
_entity.pdbx_description
1 polymer ?
#
loop_
_entity_poly.entity_id
_entity_poly.type
_entity_poly.pdbx_seq_one_letter_code
_entity_poly.pdbx_strand_id
1 'polypeptide(L)'
;MGKKLLITLAALALIGACVLGAGALAQPGTAPLPVPIAADSPCPATGCASGTCHGFDDVPEPDGVHEMTCPEAGCASVECHAWDTLLGRYHQASDASLNLWILMPVALVIALAFVIRKVR
;
A
#
# COMPACT_ATOMS: atom_id res chain seq x y z
N MET A 1 35.34 -6.79 -7.60
CA MET A 1 33.88 -6.58 -7.53
C MET A 1 33.19 -7.40 -6.44
N GLY A 2 33.44 -8.72 -6.33
CA GLY A 2 32.70 -9.64 -5.44
C GLY A 2 32.68 -9.26 -3.95
N LYS A 3 33.82 -8.85 -3.37
CA LYS A 3 33.89 -8.47 -1.94
C LYS A 3 32.99 -7.27 -1.59
N LYS A 4 32.90 -6.28 -2.47
CA LYS A 4 32.01 -5.11 -2.27
C LYS A 4 30.54 -5.51 -2.38
N LEU A 5 30.20 -6.34 -3.38
CA LEU A 5 28.84 -6.87 -3.55
C LEU A 5 28.40 -7.71 -2.34
N LEU A 6 29.28 -8.58 -1.84
CA LEU A 6 29.04 -9.37 -0.62
C LEU A 6 28.78 -8.49 0.60
N ILE A 7 29.57 -7.43 0.79
CA ILE A 7 29.35 -6.46 1.87
C ILE A 7 28.01 -5.74 1.68
N THR A 8 27.66 -5.33 0.46
CA THR A 8 26.37 -4.67 0.20
C THR A 8 25.18 -5.59 0.46
N LEU A 9 25.25 -6.85 0.03
CA LEU A 9 24.20 -7.84 0.27
C LEU A 9 24.08 -8.17 1.76
N ALA A 10 25.20 -8.32 2.47
CA ALA A 10 25.21 -8.55 3.91
C ALA A 10 24.60 -7.36 4.67
N ALA A 11 24.92 -6.12 4.26
CA ALA A 11 24.32 -4.92 4.85
C ALA A 11 22.81 -4.85 4.59
N LEU A 12 22.35 -5.13 3.36
CA LEU A 12 20.93 -5.21 3.03
C LEU A 12 20.20 -6.29 3.83
N ALA A 13 20.79 -7.47 3.95
CA ALA A 13 20.23 -8.57 4.73
C ALA A 13 20.15 -8.22 6.23
N LEU A 14 21.19 -7.58 6.77
CA LEU A 14 21.21 -7.14 8.18
C LEU A 14 20.14 -6.08 8.43
N ILE A 15 20.05 -5.05 7.58
CA ILE A 15 19.03 -4.00 7.70
C ILE A 15 17.64 -4.62 7.59
N GLY A 16 17.41 -5.50 6.61
CA GLY A 16 16.15 -6.22 6.45
C GLY A 16 15.79 -7.04 7.69
N ALA A 17 16.75 -7.79 8.26
CA ALA A 17 16.54 -8.54 9.49
C ALA A 17 16.22 -7.64 10.69
N CYS A 18 16.90 -6.50 10.83
CA CYS A 18 16.60 -5.52 11.88
C CYS A 18 15.18 -4.94 11.75
N VAL A 19 14.76 -4.57 10.53
CA VAL A 19 13.42 -4.02 10.27
C VAL A 19 12.35 -5.07 10.55
N LEU A 20 12.51 -6.30 10.05
CA LEU A 20 11.57 -7.40 10.31
C LEU A 20 11.51 -7.74 11.80
N GLY A 21 12.66 -7.80 12.48
CA GLY A 21 12.72 -8.06 13.93
C GLY A 21 12.04 -6.96 14.76
N ALA A 22 12.25 -5.68 14.41
CA ALA A 22 11.59 -4.57 15.07
C ALA A 22 10.06 -4.61 14.87
N GLY A 23 9.60 -4.92 13.65
CA GLY A 23 8.18 -5.09 13.36
C GLY A 23 7.54 -6.23 14.16
N ALA A 24 8.21 -7.40 14.22
CA ALA A 24 7.74 -8.54 15.00
C ALA A 24 7.65 -8.25 16.51
N LEU A 25 8.57 -7.46 17.06
CA LEU A 25 8.53 -7.02 18.46
C LEU A 25 7.43 -5.99 18.72
N ALA A 26 7.08 -5.17 17.73
CA ALA A 26 6.04 -4.14 17.83
C ALA A 26 4.62 -4.71 17.77
N GLN A 27 4.41 -5.86 17.13
CA GLN A 27 3.12 -6.59 17.08
C GLN A 27 3.24 -8.01 17.66
N PRO A 28 3.30 -8.15 19.00
CA PRO A 28 3.39 -9.44 19.65
C PRO A 28 2.16 -10.31 19.34
N GLY A 29 2.40 -11.51 18.80
CA GLY A 29 1.34 -12.46 18.42
C GLY A 29 1.10 -12.58 16.90
N THR A 30 1.73 -11.73 16.09
CA THR A 30 1.77 -11.90 14.62
C THR A 30 3.00 -12.69 14.19
N ALA A 31 2.94 -13.36 13.02
CA ALA A 31 4.06 -14.15 12.53
C ALA A 31 5.29 -13.23 12.27
N PRO A 32 6.51 -13.68 12.59
CA PRO A 32 7.73 -12.88 12.40
C PRO A 32 8.08 -12.64 10.92
N LEU A 33 7.33 -13.25 10.00
CA LEU A 33 7.48 -13.10 8.57
C LEU A 33 6.25 -12.39 7.99
N PRO A 34 6.41 -11.59 6.92
CA PRO A 34 5.28 -10.99 6.23
C PRO A 34 4.26 -12.05 5.84
N VAL A 35 3.03 -11.90 6.35
CA VAL A 35 1.91 -12.79 6.04
C VAL A 35 1.07 -12.11 4.95
N PRO A 36 0.50 -12.86 4.00
CA PRO A 36 -0.46 -12.29 3.05
C PRO A 36 -1.59 -11.59 3.78
N ILE A 37 -2.01 -10.42 3.29
CA ILE A 37 -3.21 -9.73 3.78
C ILE A 37 -4.43 -10.45 3.20
N ALA A 38 -5.24 -11.02 4.08
CA ALA A 38 -6.53 -11.64 3.79
C ALA A 38 -7.68 -10.76 4.27
N ALA A 39 -8.91 -11.08 3.85
CA ALA A 39 -10.10 -10.30 4.20
C ALA A 39 -10.37 -10.21 5.72
N ASP A 40 -9.87 -11.18 6.49
CA ASP A 40 -9.98 -11.28 7.94
C ASP A 40 -8.71 -10.83 8.68
N SER A 41 -7.72 -10.29 7.97
CA SER A 41 -6.50 -9.80 8.59
C SER A 41 -6.76 -8.55 9.43
N PRO A 42 -6.29 -8.49 10.69
CA PRO A 42 -6.47 -7.31 11.53
C PRO A 42 -5.65 -6.12 10.99
N CYS A 43 -6.24 -4.93 11.06
CA CYS A 43 -5.57 -3.69 10.74
C CYS A 43 -4.34 -3.48 11.65
N PRO A 44 -3.14 -3.18 11.11
CA PRO A 44 -1.97 -2.93 11.94
C PRO A 44 -2.09 -1.70 12.87
N ALA A 45 -2.95 -0.74 12.51
CA ALA A 45 -3.13 0.49 13.30
C ALA A 45 -4.11 0.31 14.46
N THR A 46 -5.16 -0.51 14.31
CA THR A 46 -6.26 -0.63 15.27
C THR A 46 -6.47 -2.05 15.81
N GLY A 47 -5.81 -3.06 15.24
CA GLY A 47 -5.84 -4.46 15.67
C GLY A 47 -7.13 -5.21 15.33
N CYS A 48 -7.99 -4.63 14.51
CA CYS A 48 -9.33 -5.13 14.22
C CYS A 48 -9.50 -5.39 12.72
N ALA A 49 -10.24 -6.44 12.36
CA ALA A 49 -10.47 -6.84 10.97
C ALA A 49 -11.81 -6.37 10.40
N SER A 50 -12.68 -5.73 11.21
CA SER A 50 -13.99 -5.27 10.74
C SER A 50 -13.93 -3.90 10.09
N GLY A 51 -14.87 -3.64 9.17
CA GLY A 51 -14.97 -2.35 8.50
C GLY A 51 -15.25 -1.16 9.45
N THR A 52 -15.91 -1.44 10.57
CA THR A 52 -16.14 -0.49 11.67
C THR A 52 -14.86 0.13 12.20
N CYS A 53 -13.78 -0.65 12.29
CA CYS A 53 -12.49 -0.20 12.81
C CYS A 53 -11.72 0.72 11.84
N HIS A 54 -12.23 0.87 10.62
CA HIS A 54 -11.70 1.72 9.57
C HIS A 54 -12.62 2.89 9.23
N GLY A 55 -13.74 3.06 9.95
CA GLY A 55 -14.73 4.10 9.67
C GLY A 55 -15.45 3.91 8.34
N PHE A 56 -15.50 2.68 7.79
CA PHE A 56 -16.26 2.40 6.57
C PHE A 56 -17.77 2.54 6.79
N ASP A 57 -18.23 2.31 8.02
CA ASP A 57 -19.63 2.49 8.41
C ASP A 57 -20.07 3.96 8.33
N ASP A 58 -19.11 4.90 8.34
CA ASP A 58 -19.34 6.34 8.18
C ASP A 58 -19.32 6.79 6.71
N VAL A 59 -19.11 5.88 5.75
CA VAL A 59 -19.23 6.20 4.31
C VAL A 59 -20.71 6.43 4.01
N PRO A 60 -21.14 7.67 3.68
CA PRO A 60 -22.57 8.00 3.60
C PRO A 60 -23.25 7.22 2.45
N GLU A 61 -24.33 6.48 2.66
CA GLU A 61 -25.00 5.82 1.53
C GLU A 61 -25.65 6.83 0.56
N PRO A 62 -25.81 6.48 -0.74
CA PRO A 62 -26.55 7.30 -1.69
C PRO A 62 -28.00 7.45 -1.22
N ASP A 63 -28.42 8.66 -0.88
CA ASP A 63 -29.76 8.95 -0.36
C ASP A 63 -30.65 9.67 -1.39
N GLY A 64 -30.09 10.02 -2.56
CA GLY A 64 -30.80 10.77 -3.61
C GLY A 64 -31.12 12.23 -3.25
N VAL A 65 -30.70 12.72 -2.08
CA VAL A 65 -30.96 14.07 -1.56
C VAL A 65 -29.67 14.88 -1.46
N HIS A 66 -28.57 14.25 -1.06
CA HIS A 66 -27.23 14.86 -0.92
C HIS A 66 -26.29 14.49 -2.07
N GLU A 67 -26.82 14.01 -3.19
CA GLU A 67 -26.05 13.78 -4.40
C GLU A 67 -25.52 15.12 -4.92
N MET A 68 -24.20 15.30 -4.85
CA MET A 68 -23.55 16.45 -5.46
C MET A 68 -23.69 16.35 -6.99
N THR A 69 -23.60 17.43 -7.74
CA THR A 69 -23.49 17.32 -9.21
C THR A 69 -22.01 17.36 -9.58
N CYS A 70 -21.51 16.34 -10.29
CA CYS A 70 -20.13 16.33 -10.77
C CYS A 70 -19.93 17.53 -11.72
N PRO A 71 -19.07 18.52 -11.41
CA PRO A 71 -18.92 19.72 -12.21
C PRO A 71 -18.41 19.43 -13.63
N GLU A 72 -17.66 18.35 -13.78
CA GLU A 72 -16.97 17.98 -15.01
C GLU A 72 -17.85 17.15 -15.95
N ALA A 73 -18.78 16.36 -15.39
CA ALA A 73 -19.73 15.54 -16.15
C ALA A 73 -21.16 16.12 -16.19
N GLY A 74 -21.47 17.13 -15.37
CA GLY A 74 -22.82 17.71 -15.25
C GLY A 74 -23.89 16.73 -14.75
N CYS A 75 -23.47 15.62 -14.13
CA CYS A 75 -24.33 14.52 -13.76
C CYS A 75 -24.42 14.41 -12.23
N ALA A 76 -25.62 14.09 -11.73
CA ALA A 76 -25.93 13.97 -10.30
C ALA A 76 -26.41 12.55 -9.92
N SER A 77 -26.22 11.55 -10.79
CA SER A 77 -26.56 10.15 -10.46
C SER A 77 -25.37 9.43 -9.84
N VAL A 78 -25.68 8.40 -9.04
CA VAL A 78 -24.71 7.49 -8.41
C VAL A 78 -23.73 6.86 -9.41
N GLU A 79 -24.16 6.69 -10.67
CA GLU A 79 -23.35 6.16 -11.77
C GLU A 79 -22.23 7.12 -12.18
N CYS A 80 -22.42 8.43 -11.98
CA CYS A 80 -21.46 9.46 -12.33
C CYS A 80 -20.53 9.86 -11.17
N HIS A 81 -20.96 9.66 -9.92
CA HIS A 81 -20.18 10.00 -8.74
C HIS A 81 -19.11 8.96 -8.36
N ALA A 82 -18.91 7.96 -9.21
CA ALA A 82 -17.98 6.86 -8.97
C ALA A 82 -18.21 6.24 -7.58
N TRP A 83 -19.48 6.11 -7.19
CA TRP A 83 -19.86 5.61 -5.87
C TRP A 83 -19.31 4.20 -5.62
N ASP A 84 -19.32 3.37 -6.67
CA ASP A 84 -18.68 2.05 -6.68
C ASP A 84 -17.16 2.10 -6.47
N THR A 85 -16.50 3.21 -6.79
CA THR A 85 -15.08 3.42 -6.50
C THR A 85 -14.85 3.80 -5.04
N LEU A 86 -15.73 4.60 -4.45
CA LEU A 86 -15.73 4.90 -3.01
C LEU A 86 -15.98 3.62 -2.19
N LEU A 87 -17.00 2.83 -2.52
CA LEU A 87 -17.27 1.59 -1.78
C LEU A 87 -16.26 0.48 -2.11
N GLY A 88 -15.95 0.28 -3.40
CA GLY A 88 -15.18 -0.86 -3.89
C GLY A 88 -13.66 -0.66 -3.91
N ARG A 89 -13.15 0.58 -3.87
CA ARG A 89 -11.70 0.85 -3.95
C ARG A 89 -11.15 1.74 -2.84
N TYR A 90 -11.96 2.33 -1.96
CA TYR A 90 -11.43 3.13 -0.85
C TYR A 90 -10.50 2.31 0.07
N HIS A 91 -10.65 0.99 0.10
CA HIS A 91 -9.79 0.07 0.83
C HIS A 91 -8.56 -0.43 0.04
N GLN A 92 -8.38 -0.01 -1.22
CA GLN A 92 -7.25 -0.43 -2.06
C GLN A 92 -6.48 0.77 -2.62
N ALA A 93 -5.16 0.74 -2.48
CA ALA A 93 -4.32 1.69 -3.18
C ALA A 93 -4.52 1.53 -4.69
N SER A 94 -4.71 2.64 -5.40
CA SER A 94 -4.80 2.60 -6.87
C SER A 94 -3.54 1.95 -7.45
N ASP A 95 -3.72 0.89 -8.26
CA ASP A 95 -2.61 0.20 -8.93
C ASP A 95 -1.72 1.16 -9.70
N ALA A 96 -2.31 2.20 -10.31
CA ALA A 96 -1.58 3.25 -11.01
C ALA A 96 -0.68 4.04 -10.05
N SER A 97 -1.20 4.38 -8.86
CA SER A 97 -0.43 5.10 -7.83
C SER A 97 0.70 4.22 -7.28
N LEU A 98 0.43 2.95 -6.97
CA LEU A 98 1.45 1.99 -6.50
C LEU A 98 2.58 1.82 -7.53
N ASN A 99 2.21 1.64 -8.80
CA ASN A 99 3.17 1.47 -9.88
C ASN A 99 4.02 2.73 -10.10
N LEU A 100 3.39 3.92 -10.11
CA LEU A 100 4.06 5.18 -10.42
C LEU A 100 4.93 5.70 -9.27
N TRP A 101 4.46 5.61 -8.03
CA TRP A 101 5.14 6.22 -6.89
C TRP A 101 6.06 5.28 -6.12
N ILE A 102 5.86 3.97 -6.20
CA ILE A 102 6.67 2.99 -5.47
C ILE A 102 7.50 2.14 -6.43
N LEU A 103 6.86 1.41 -7.35
CA LEU A 103 7.59 0.41 -8.15
C LEU A 103 8.51 1.04 -9.19
N MET A 104 8.06 2.08 -9.90
CA MET A 104 8.86 2.75 -10.93
C MET A 104 10.14 3.41 -10.36
N PRO A 105 10.11 4.18 -9.25
CA PRO A 105 11.33 4.72 -8.65
C PRO A 105 12.30 3.64 -8.16
N VAL A 106 11.79 2.56 -7.55
CA VAL A 106 12.63 1.43 -7.11
C VAL A 106 13.32 0.77 -8.31
N ALA A 107 12.58 0.47 -9.38
CA ALA A 107 13.13 -0.09 -10.60
C ALA A 107 14.18 0.83 -11.23
N LEU A 108 13.92 2.14 -11.28
CA LEU A 108 14.86 3.14 -11.78
C LEU A 108 16.17 3.15 -10.98
N VAL A 109 16.10 3.18 -9.65
CA VAL A 109 17.28 3.17 -8.78
C VAL A 109 18.11 1.90 -9.00
N ILE A 110 17.45 0.75 -9.10
CA ILE A 110 18.12 -0.53 -9.39
C ILE A 110 18.82 -0.48 -10.75
N ALA A 111 18.13 -0.03 -11.80
CA ALA A 111 18.69 0.09 -13.14
C ALA A 111 19.89 1.02 -13.19
N LEU A 112 19.79 2.21 -12.59
CA LEU A 112 20.89 3.17 -12.50
C LEU A 112 22.09 2.59 -11.73
N ALA A 113 21.86 1.87 -10.64
CA ALA A 113 22.93 1.20 -9.90
C ALA A 113 23.65 0.14 -10.74
N PHE A 114 22.94 -0.60 -11.60
CA PHE A 114 23.55 -1.55 -12.53
C PHE A 114 24.35 -0.84 -13.64
N VAL A 115 23.81 0.24 -14.22
CA VAL A 115 24.51 1.03 -15.24
C VAL A 115 25.80 1.61 -14.66
N ILE A 116 25.75 2.24 -13.49
CA ILE A 116 26.93 2.81 -12.82
C ILE A 116 27.98 1.73 -12.53
N ARG A 117 27.56 0.52 -12.13
CA ARG A 117 28.46 -0.61 -11.89
C ARG A 117 29.07 -1.21 -13.17
N LYS A 118 28.44 -1.04 -14.32
CA LYS A 118 28.94 -1.53 -15.62
C LYS A 118 29.90 -0.53 -16.27
N VAL A 119 29.65 0.75 -16.10
CA VAL A 119 30.46 1.84 -16.67
C VAL A 119 31.74 2.10 -15.86
N ARG A 120 31.80 1.62 -14.62
CA ARG A 120 32.94 1.74 -13.71
C ARG A 120 33.73 0.44 -13.59
#